data_AF-A0AA35TEW7-F1
#
_entry.id   AF-A0AA35TEW7-F1
#
_cell.length_a   1.000
_cell.length_b   1.000
_cell.length_c   1.000
_cell.angle_alpha   90.00
_cell.angle_beta   90.00
_cell.angle_gamma   90.00
#
_symmetry.space_group_name_H-M   'P 1'
#
loop_
_entity.id
_entity.type
_entity.pdbx_description
1 polymer ?
#
loop_
_entity_poly.entity_id
_entity_poly.type
_entity_poly.pdbx_seq_one_letter_code
_entity_poly.pdbx_strand_id
1 'polypeptide(L)'
;MIERESVEITAPSRERTGVLSPGLAAVRAVDAFSRRKPLGAIGGAITLLLILVALLAPIISPYPPRETHGKFVYAPPQSAFYLGTDHVGRDVLSRLIHGARISLYVGLGSVLIGITAGFVVGVISTYIGGALDLAVQRVVDALMALPGLIIALAIIAVLGPSLNNVIIAIVVGMIAPVVRTVRSQVLSIKELDYVTAARAVGASPVAHHFPAHRTELFRYLPYSGYLLFGVRHHHRGLVELPRSGRTPRCTQLGCNVDQGGSRAHKNSAVGRYIPWPGYLHSSTGV
;
A
#
# COMPACT_ATOMS: atom_id res chain seq x y z
N MET A 1 -38.20 60.14 0.89
CA MET A 1 -39.10 59.01 1.22
C MET A 1 -38.44 57.77 0.62
N ILE A 2 -37.57 57.10 1.40
CA ILE A 2 -36.90 55.87 0.99
C ILE A 2 -37.43 54.81 1.94
N GLU A 3 -38.28 53.94 1.41
CA GLU A 3 -38.90 52.81 2.09
C GLU A 3 -37.80 51.88 2.61
N ARG A 4 -37.80 51.58 3.92
CA ARG A 4 -36.93 50.55 4.48
C ARG A 4 -37.48 49.19 4.07
N GLU A 5 -36.87 48.57 3.07
CA GLU A 5 -37.08 47.15 2.79
C GLU A 5 -36.39 46.33 3.91
N SER A 6 -37.18 45.91 4.89
CA SER A 6 -36.73 45.01 5.94
C SER A 6 -36.49 43.62 5.33
N VAL A 7 -35.23 43.31 5.05
CA VAL A 7 -34.77 41.96 4.73
C VAL A 7 -35.02 41.10 5.96
N GLU A 8 -36.13 40.38 5.95
CA GLU A 8 -36.45 39.35 6.93
C GLU A 8 -35.47 38.19 6.70
N ILE A 9 -34.44 38.12 7.56
CA ILE A 9 -33.50 36.99 7.57
C ILE A 9 -34.27 35.80 8.16
N THR A 10 -34.91 35.03 7.28
CA THR A 10 -35.45 33.71 7.64
C THR A 10 -34.27 32.85 8.04
N ALA A 11 -34.10 32.63 9.35
CA ALA A 11 -33.10 31.71 9.87
C ALA A 11 -33.26 30.36 9.15
N PRO A 12 -32.18 29.72 8.66
CA PRO A 12 -32.29 28.42 8.04
C PRO A 12 -33.00 27.51 9.02
N SER A 13 -34.13 26.95 8.58
CA SER A 13 -34.85 25.94 9.34
C SER A 13 -33.82 24.93 9.80
N ARG A 14 -33.76 24.68 11.12
CA ARG A 14 -32.97 23.59 11.69
C ARG A 14 -33.48 22.31 11.05
N GLU A 15 -32.92 21.97 9.90
CA GLU A 15 -33.04 20.66 9.30
C GLU A 15 -32.54 19.73 10.39
N ARG A 16 -33.49 18.95 10.93
CA ARG A 16 -33.19 17.92 11.91
C ARG A 16 -32.21 16.99 11.22
N THR A 17 -30.91 17.23 11.37
CA THR A 17 -29.91 16.17 11.34
C THR A 17 -30.31 15.27 12.50
N GLY A 18 -31.26 14.38 12.24
CA GLY A 18 -31.62 13.33 13.14
C GLY A 18 -30.31 12.66 13.48
N VAL A 19 -29.87 12.85 14.72
CA VAL A 19 -28.75 12.14 15.30
C VAL A 19 -29.20 10.69 15.31
N LEU A 20 -29.01 10.03 14.17
CA LEU A 20 -29.30 8.61 13.98
C LEU A 20 -28.53 7.90 15.09
N SER A 21 -29.23 7.01 15.80
CA SER A 21 -28.57 6.18 16.80
C SER A 21 -27.36 5.50 16.14
N PRO A 22 -26.22 5.39 16.85
CA PRO A 22 -24.97 4.88 16.27
C PRO A 22 -25.16 3.52 15.57
N GLY A 23 -26.10 2.70 16.05
CA GLY A 23 -26.50 1.44 15.41
C GLY A 23 -27.18 1.60 14.05
N LEU A 24 -28.14 2.53 13.91
CA LEU A 24 -28.83 2.74 12.64
C LEU A 24 -27.92 3.41 11.60
N ALA A 25 -26.98 4.24 12.04
CA ALA A 25 -25.94 4.82 11.20
C ALA A 25 -24.99 3.73 10.66
N ALA A 26 -24.57 2.78 11.50
CA ALA A 26 -23.74 1.65 11.10
C ALA A 26 -24.45 0.74 10.08
N VAL A 27 -25.72 0.39 10.32
CA VAL A 27 -26.51 -0.45 9.41
C VAL A 27 -26.69 0.23 8.05
N ARG A 28 -27.01 1.53 8.02
CA ARG A 28 -27.11 2.29 6.77
C ARG A 28 -25.77 2.43 6.05
N ALA A 29 -24.67 2.56 6.79
CA ALA A 29 -23.33 2.58 6.20
C ALA A 29 -22.96 1.24 5.57
N VAL A 30 -23.31 0.12 6.21
CA VAL A 30 -23.10 -1.23 5.66
C VAL A 30 -23.97 -1.50 4.43
N ASP A 31 -25.24 -1.09 4.44
CA ASP A 31 -26.13 -1.22 3.27
C ASP A 31 -25.64 -0.33 2.10
N ALA A 32 -25.30 0.92 2.38
CA ALA A 32 -24.73 1.82 1.39
C ALA A 32 -23.39 1.30 0.82
N PHE A 33 -22.53 0.73 1.66
CA PHE A 33 -21.27 0.12 1.24
C PHE A 33 -21.51 -1.13 0.38
N SER A 34 -22.46 -1.99 0.77
CA SER A 34 -22.80 -3.22 0.05
C SER A 34 -23.35 -2.96 -1.34
N ARG A 35 -24.15 -1.90 -1.50
CA ARG A 35 -24.67 -1.47 -2.81
C ARG A 35 -23.59 -0.86 -3.71
N ARG A 36 -22.63 -0.14 -3.14
CA ARG A 36 -21.55 0.53 -3.91
C ARG A 36 -20.41 -0.40 -4.30
N LYS A 37 -20.08 -1.39 -3.47
CA LYS A 37 -18.95 -2.30 -3.66
C LYS A 37 -19.34 -3.76 -3.33
N PRO A 38 -20.08 -4.44 -4.23
CA PRO A 38 -20.62 -5.78 -3.95
C PRO A 38 -19.53 -6.82 -3.66
N LEU A 39 -18.41 -6.78 -4.39
CA LEU A 39 -17.28 -7.70 -4.17
C LEU A 39 -16.64 -7.52 -2.79
N GLY A 40 -16.47 -6.27 -2.33
CA GLY A 40 -15.90 -5.97 -1.02
C GLY A 40 -16.84 -6.37 0.13
N ALA A 41 -18.15 -6.21 -0.07
CA ALA A 41 -19.14 -6.62 0.91
C ALA A 41 -19.23 -8.14 1.07
N ILE A 42 -19.15 -8.90 -0.03
CA ILE A 42 -19.08 -10.37 0.02
C ILE A 42 -17.82 -10.81 0.77
N GLY A 43 -16.66 -10.24 0.43
CA GLY A 43 -15.40 -10.55 1.13
C GLY A 43 -15.45 -10.22 2.63
N GLY A 44 -16.05 -9.07 2.97
CA GLY A 44 -16.28 -8.67 4.36
C GLY A 44 -17.20 -9.64 5.10
N ALA A 45 -18.30 -10.07 4.48
CA ALA A 45 -19.24 -11.03 5.05
C ALA A 45 -18.58 -12.40 5.29
N ILE A 46 -17.78 -12.89 4.33
CA ILE A 46 -17.02 -14.14 4.49
C ILE A 46 -16.02 -14.03 5.64
N THR A 47 -15.28 -12.93 5.71
CA THR A 47 -14.30 -12.69 6.78
C THR A 47 -14.98 -12.63 8.15
N LEU A 48 -16.12 -11.95 8.24
CA LEU A 48 -16.92 -11.87 9.46
C LEU A 48 -17.43 -13.25 9.89
N LEU A 49 -17.91 -14.06 8.94
CA LEU A 49 -18.33 -15.43 9.20
C LEU A 49 -17.18 -16.28 9.75
N LEU A 50 -15.99 -16.20 9.15
CA LEU A 50 -14.81 -16.92 9.62
C LEU A 50 -14.39 -16.49 11.03
N ILE A 51 -14.47 -15.20 11.34
CA ILE A 51 -14.21 -14.67 12.69
C ILE A 51 -15.22 -15.24 13.69
N LEU A 52 -16.51 -15.26 13.35
CA LEU A 52 -17.55 -15.83 14.21
C LEU A 52 -17.31 -17.32 14.45
N VAL A 53 -17.08 -18.12 13.41
CA VAL A 53 -16.78 -19.56 13.54
C VAL A 53 -15.55 -19.78 14.41
N ALA A 54 -14.50 -19.00 14.21
CA ALA A 54 -13.29 -19.10 15.02
C ALA A 54 -13.55 -18.71 16.48
N LEU A 55 -14.29 -17.65 16.77
CA LEU A 55 -14.59 -17.25 18.15
C LEU A 55 -15.45 -18.30 18.86
N LEU A 56 -16.49 -18.78 18.19
CA LEU A 56 -17.43 -19.79 18.71
C LEU A 56 -16.91 -21.23 18.58
N ALA A 57 -15.70 -21.45 18.06
CA ALA A 57 -15.08 -22.76 17.91
C ALA A 57 -15.18 -23.69 19.15
N PRO A 58 -14.87 -23.25 20.38
CA PRO A 58 -14.93 -24.14 21.55
C PRO A 58 -16.37 -24.55 21.93
N ILE A 59 -17.38 -23.84 21.43
CA ILE A 59 -18.80 -24.14 21.71
C ILE A 59 -19.40 -24.97 20.57
N ILE A 60 -19.02 -24.70 19.32
CA ILE A 60 -19.59 -25.36 18.14
C ILE A 60 -18.95 -26.73 17.88
N SER A 61 -17.71 -26.95 18.31
CA SER A 61 -16.95 -28.18 18.03
C SER A 61 -17.53 -29.39 18.78
N PRO A 62 -17.94 -30.47 18.10
CA PRO A 62 -18.47 -31.66 18.75
C PRO A 62 -17.43 -32.40 19.61
N TYR A 63 -16.17 -32.42 19.17
CA TYR A 63 -15.06 -33.10 19.83
C TYR A 63 -13.85 -32.18 20.04
N PRO A 64 -12.96 -32.50 21.01
CA PRO A 64 -11.65 -31.86 21.12
C PRO A 64 -10.78 -32.14 19.88
N PRO A 65 -10.08 -31.13 19.32
CA PRO A 65 -9.38 -31.26 18.04
C PRO A 65 -8.13 -32.16 18.07
N ARG A 66 -7.65 -32.51 19.27
CA ARG A 66 -6.49 -33.39 19.49
C ARG A 66 -6.89 -34.79 19.96
N GLU A 67 -8.16 -35.00 20.29
CA GLU A 67 -8.64 -36.30 20.71
C GLU A 67 -8.60 -37.29 19.54
N THR A 68 -8.15 -38.49 19.83
CA THR A 68 -7.80 -39.50 18.84
C THR A 68 -8.58 -40.76 19.14
N HIS A 69 -9.45 -41.18 18.22
CA HIS A 69 -10.28 -42.37 18.37
C HIS A 69 -9.73 -43.50 17.47
N GLY A 70 -8.80 -44.29 18.00
CA GLY A 70 -8.12 -45.34 17.22
C GLY A 70 -9.03 -46.44 16.64
N LYS A 71 -10.29 -46.55 17.10
CA LYS A 71 -11.28 -47.47 16.53
C LYS A 71 -11.95 -46.94 15.25
N PHE A 72 -11.86 -45.64 15.01
CA PHE A 72 -12.49 -44.95 13.89
C PHE A 72 -11.40 -44.32 13.02
N VAL A 73 -10.44 -45.10 12.55
CA VAL A 73 -9.41 -44.62 11.61
C VAL A 73 -9.97 -44.68 10.20
N TYR A 74 -9.88 -43.58 9.44
CA TYR A 74 -10.50 -43.45 8.10
C TYR A 74 -12.01 -43.78 8.07
N ALA A 75 -12.74 -43.50 9.14
CA ALA A 75 -14.19 -43.65 9.15
C ALA A 75 -14.85 -42.65 8.18
N PRO A 76 -15.83 -43.10 7.36
CA PRO A 76 -16.59 -42.23 6.49
C PRO A 76 -17.51 -41.28 7.31
N PRO A 77 -18.11 -40.25 6.66
CA PRO A 77 -19.10 -39.40 7.30
C PRO A 77 -20.24 -40.19 7.93
N GLN A 78 -20.46 -40.02 9.24
CA GLN A 78 -21.48 -40.72 10.02
C GLN A 78 -22.04 -39.82 11.13
N SER A 79 -23.13 -40.21 11.79
CA SER A 79 -23.78 -39.39 12.84
C SER A 79 -22.86 -39.01 14.00
N ALA A 80 -21.89 -39.88 14.33
CA ALA A 80 -20.86 -39.59 15.34
C ALA A 80 -19.72 -38.72 14.80
N PHE A 81 -19.43 -38.73 13.49
CA PHE A 81 -18.37 -37.93 12.86
C PHE A 81 -18.90 -37.34 11.55
N TYR A 82 -19.47 -36.14 11.61
CA TYR A 82 -20.19 -35.54 10.48
C TYR A 82 -19.37 -35.44 9.19
N LEU A 83 -18.05 -35.24 9.29
CA LEU A 83 -17.11 -35.20 8.16
C LEU A 83 -16.14 -36.38 8.13
N GLY A 84 -16.39 -37.40 8.96
CA GLY A 84 -15.48 -38.53 9.14
C GLY A 84 -14.22 -38.18 9.92
N THR A 85 -13.25 -39.07 9.87
CA THR A 85 -12.02 -39.01 10.68
C THR A 85 -10.75 -39.09 9.83
N ASP A 86 -9.65 -38.55 10.34
CA ASP A 86 -8.34 -38.62 9.69
C ASP A 86 -7.63 -39.99 9.85
N HIS A 87 -6.38 -40.07 9.36
CA HIS A 87 -5.51 -41.24 9.44
C HIS A 87 -5.15 -41.71 10.85
N VAL A 88 -5.41 -40.89 11.89
CA VAL A 88 -5.20 -41.25 13.30
C VAL A 88 -6.53 -41.44 14.02
N GLY A 89 -7.67 -41.17 13.37
CA GLY A 89 -9.00 -41.25 13.99
C GLY A 89 -9.44 -39.98 14.71
N ARG A 90 -8.94 -38.81 14.31
CA ARG A 90 -9.40 -37.51 14.83
C ARG A 90 -10.55 -36.97 14.00
N ASP A 91 -11.52 -36.33 14.64
CA ASP A 91 -12.68 -35.72 13.98
C ASP A 91 -12.27 -34.57 13.04
N VAL A 92 -12.61 -34.69 11.76
CA VAL A 92 -12.26 -33.69 10.74
C VAL A 92 -13.02 -32.38 10.94
N LEU A 93 -14.29 -32.43 11.34
CA LEU A 93 -15.11 -31.23 11.52
C LEU A 93 -14.57 -30.34 12.65
N SER A 94 -14.31 -30.94 13.81
CA SER A 94 -13.72 -30.24 14.96
C SER A 94 -12.35 -29.64 14.63
N ARG A 95 -11.53 -30.34 13.82
CA ARG A 95 -10.24 -29.83 13.34
C ARG A 95 -10.38 -28.67 12.36
N LEU A 96 -11.38 -28.66 11.49
CA LEU A 96 -11.65 -27.54 10.58
C LEU A 96 -12.08 -26.29 11.35
N ILE A 97 -12.99 -26.43 12.31
CA ILE A 97 -13.49 -25.33 13.14
C ILE A 97 -12.35 -24.71 13.97
N HIS A 98 -11.54 -25.55 14.63
CA HIS A 98 -10.36 -25.08 15.36
C HIS A 98 -9.24 -24.58 14.44
N GLY A 99 -9.15 -25.12 13.23
CA GLY A 99 -8.25 -24.65 12.18
C GLY A 99 -8.54 -23.20 11.79
N ALA A 100 -9.81 -22.79 11.76
CA ALA A 100 -10.20 -21.40 11.49
C ALA A 100 -9.56 -20.41 12.50
N ARG A 101 -9.49 -20.77 13.79
CA ARG A 101 -8.79 -19.96 14.81
C ARG A 101 -7.30 -19.79 14.50
N ILE A 102 -6.64 -20.90 14.17
CA ILE A 102 -5.20 -20.89 13.86
C ILE A 102 -4.94 -20.07 12.61
N SER A 103 -5.74 -20.23 11.55
CA SER A 103 -5.63 -19.47 10.30
C SER A 103 -5.84 -17.97 10.53
N LEU A 104 -6.80 -17.56 11.37
CA LEU A 104 -6.98 -16.15 11.70
C LEU A 104 -5.81 -15.61 12.53
N TYR A 105 -5.34 -16.34 13.53
CA TYR A 105 -4.21 -15.92 14.35
C TYR A 105 -2.95 -15.72 13.51
N VAL A 106 -2.60 -16.72 12.70
CA VAL A 106 -1.40 -16.68 11.85
C VAL A 106 -1.57 -15.65 10.74
N GLY A 107 -2.68 -15.69 10.00
CA GLY A 107 -2.91 -14.80 8.85
C GLY A 107 -3.04 -13.34 9.24
N LEU A 108 -3.84 -13.02 10.26
CA LEU A 108 -3.99 -11.63 10.72
C LEU A 108 -2.70 -11.13 11.36
N GLY A 109 -2.06 -11.96 12.20
CA GLY A 109 -0.81 -11.62 12.87
C GLY A 109 0.32 -11.34 11.88
N SER A 110 0.52 -12.22 10.89
CA SER A 110 1.59 -12.04 9.90
C SER A 110 1.35 -10.84 8.99
N VAL A 111 0.10 -10.60 8.57
CA VAL A 111 -0.24 -9.49 7.69
C VAL A 111 -0.07 -8.15 8.42
N LEU A 112 -0.55 -8.02 9.65
CA LEU A 112 -0.40 -6.78 10.42
C LEU A 112 1.07 -6.46 10.67
N ILE A 113 1.86 -7.43 11.15
CA ILE A 113 3.29 -7.24 11.42
C ILE A 113 4.06 -6.99 10.12
N GLY A 114 3.82 -7.78 9.09
CA GLY A 114 4.53 -7.68 7.81
C GLY A 114 4.25 -6.36 7.08
N ILE A 115 2.99 -5.93 7.03
CA ILE A 115 2.62 -4.66 6.41
C ILE A 115 3.19 -3.48 7.21
N THR A 116 3.03 -3.47 8.53
CA THR A 116 3.53 -2.36 9.37
C THR A 116 5.05 -2.26 9.30
N ALA A 117 5.78 -3.37 9.48
CA ALA A 117 7.24 -3.38 9.38
C ALA A 117 7.73 -2.99 7.98
N GLY A 118 7.16 -3.58 6.92
CA GLY A 118 7.51 -3.24 5.54
C GLY A 118 7.17 -1.80 5.18
N PHE A 119 6.06 -1.27 5.71
CA PHE A 119 5.67 0.13 5.54
C PHE A 119 6.65 1.07 6.21
N VAL A 120 7.01 0.83 7.47
CA VAL A 120 8.00 1.64 8.20
C VAL A 120 9.35 1.63 7.48
N VAL A 121 9.84 0.45 7.11
CA VAL A 121 11.11 0.33 6.38
C VAL A 121 11.04 1.02 5.01
N GLY A 122 9.96 0.83 4.26
CA GLY A 122 9.77 1.44 2.94
C GLY A 122 9.69 2.96 3.01
N VAL A 123 8.90 3.52 3.93
CA VAL A 123 8.78 4.97 4.12
C VAL A 123 10.11 5.57 4.55
N ILE A 124 10.79 5.00 5.56
CA ILE A 124 12.07 5.53 6.05
C ILE A 124 13.14 5.48 4.96
N SER A 125 13.26 4.32 4.30
CA SER A 125 14.24 4.10 3.23
C SER A 125 14.07 5.10 2.09
N THR A 126 12.84 5.17 1.57
CA THR A 126 12.55 6.03 0.43
C THR A 126 12.53 7.49 0.81
N TYR A 127 12.12 7.87 2.03
CA TYR A 127 12.13 9.25 2.51
C TYR A 127 13.54 9.83 2.58
N ILE A 128 14.50 9.09 3.18
CA ILE A 128 15.91 9.48 3.25
C ILE A 128 16.54 9.47 1.85
N GLY A 129 16.27 8.44 1.04
CA GLY A 129 16.83 8.30 -0.30
C GLY A 129 18.34 7.98 -0.31
N GLY A 130 18.96 8.10 -1.49
CA GLY A 130 20.41 7.94 -1.65
C GLY A 130 20.92 6.51 -1.45
N ALA A 131 22.08 6.38 -0.79
CA ALA A 131 22.75 5.08 -0.59
C ALA A 131 21.94 4.11 0.28
N LEU A 132 21.15 4.61 1.24
CA LEU A 132 20.29 3.77 2.09
C LEU A 132 19.14 3.16 1.28
N ASP A 133 18.47 3.93 0.42
CA ASP A 133 17.44 3.41 -0.48
C ASP A 133 18.02 2.37 -1.44
N LEU A 134 19.23 2.61 -1.96
CA LEU A 134 19.90 1.65 -2.82
C LEU A 134 20.21 0.33 -2.10
N ALA A 135 20.78 0.39 -0.88
CA ALA A 135 21.11 -0.79 -0.09
C ALA A 135 19.86 -1.60 0.28
N VAL A 136 18.81 -0.93 0.76
CA VAL A 136 17.53 -1.59 1.08
C VAL A 136 16.93 -2.23 -0.16
N GLN A 137 16.93 -1.54 -1.30
CA GLN A 137 16.41 -2.10 -2.54
C GLN A 137 17.21 -3.33 -3.00
N ARG A 138 18.54 -3.37 -2.81
CA ARG A 138 19.33 -4.58 -3.12
C ARG A 138 18.95 -5.78 -2.26
N VAL A 139 18.70 -5.56 -0.97
CA VAL A 139 18.22 -6.62 -0.08
C VAL A 139 16.82 -7.08 -0.52
N VAL A 140 15.92 -6.15 -0.83
CA VAL A 140 14.58 -6.46 -1.33
C VAL A 140 14.64 -7.25 -2.64
N ASP A 141 15.49 -6.85 -3.59
CA ASP A 141 15.66 -7.54 -4.86
C ASP A 141 16.22 -8.96 -4.66
N ALA A 142 17.15 -9.14 -3.73
CA ALA A 142 17.69 -10.45 -3.37
C ALA A 142 16.63 -11.36 -2.70
N LEU A 143 15.79 -10.79 -1.82
CA LEU A 143 14.68 -11.51 -1.21
C LEU A 143 13.61 -11.90 -2.23
N MET A 144 13.31 -11.03 -3.20
CA MET A 144 12.34 -11.30 -4.27
C MET A 144 12.86 -12.26 -5.35
N ALA A 145 14.18 -12.47 -5.44
CA ALA A 145 14.77 -13.42 -6.39
C ALA A 145 14.41 -14.87 -6.04
N LEU A 146 14.14 -15.16 -4.77
CA LEU A 146 13.69 -16.46 -4.31
C LEU A 146 12.16 -16.46 -4.14
N PRO A 147 11.45 -17.52 -4.55
CA PRO A 147 10.06 -17.70 -4.20
C PRO A 147 9.87 -17.64 -2.68
N GLY A 148 8.92 -16.81 -2.20
CA GLY A 148 8.71 -16.59 -0.76
C GLY A 148 8.44 -17.87 0.05
N LEU A 149 7.89 -18.91 -0.60
CA LEU A 149 7.72 -20.23 0.00
C LEU A 149 9.05 -20.87 0.42
N ILE A 150 10.11 -20.74 -0.39
CA ILE A 150 11.42 -21.33 -0.10
C ILE A 150 12.05 -20.65 1.11
N ILE A 151 11.99 -19.31 1.18
CA ILE A 151 12.46 -18.54 2.33
C ILE A 151 11.71 -18.96 3.60
N ALA A 152 10.38 -19.05 3.52
CA ALA A 152 9.57 -19.41 4.67
C ALA A 152 9.91 -20.83 5.19
N LEU A 153 10.05 -21.81 4.28
CA LEU A 153 10.42 -23.18 4.65
C LEU A 153 11.82 -23.25 5.26
N ALA A 154 12.79 -22.51 4.72
CA ALA A 154 14.15 -22.46 5.28
C ALA A 154 14.15 -21.91 6.71
N ILE A 155 13.40 -20.84 6.98
CA ILE A 155 13.27 -20.26 8.33
C ILE A 155 12.60 -21.27 9.27
N ILE A 156 11.52 -21.92 8.85
CA ILE A 156 10.83 -22.93 9.68
C ILE A 156 11.74 -24.13 9.98
N ALA A 157 12.55 -24.56 9.01
CA ALA A 157 13.50 -25.66 9.21
C ALA A 157 14.56 -25.33 10.26
N VAL A 158 15.02 -24.07 10.33
CA VAL A 158 16.02 -23.62 11.31
C VAL A 158 15.42 -23.35 12.68
N LEU A 159 14.27 -22.67 12.74
CA LEU A 159 13.63 -22.26 14.00
C LEU A 159 12.79 -23.38 14.64
N GLY A 160 12.44 -24.41 13.88
CA GLY A 160 11.58 -25.50 14.30
C GLY A 160 10.08 -25.17 14.26
N PRO A 161 9.22 -26.20 14.46
CA PRO A 161 7.77 -26.07 14.32
C PRO A 161 7.15 -25.32 15.51
N SER A 162 6.75 -24.08 15.28
CA SER A 162 5.98 -23.26 16.23
C SER A 162 5.08 -22.29 15.47
N LEU A 163 3.88 -22.01 15.99
CA LEU A 163 2.96 -21.04 15.36
C LEU A 163 3.60 -19.65 15.23
N ASN A 164 4.37 -19.24 16.24
CA ASN A 164 5.06 -17.94 16.22
C ASN A 164 6.19 -17.94 15.18
N ASN A 165 6.90 -19.06 15.02
CA ASN A 165 7.96 -19.19 14.02
C ASN A 165 7.40 -19.14 12.60
N VAL A 166 6.22 -19.73 12.38
CA VAL A 166 5.49 -19.64 11.10
C VAL A 166 5.11 -18.18 10.81
N ILE A 167 4.65 -17.42 11.80
CA ILE A 167 4.35 -15.99 11.63
C ILE A 167 5.61 -15.22 11.21
N ILE A 168 6.74 -15.42 11.89
CA ILE A 168 8.01 -14.76 11.55
C ILE A 168 8.43 -15.11 10.12
N ALA A 169 8.35 -16.39 9.73
CA ALA A 169 8.70 -16.85 8.39
C ALA A 169 7.86 -16.17 7.30
N ILE A 170 6.54 -16.04 7.52
CA ILE A 170 5.64 -15.35 6.61
C ILE A 170 5.96 -13.85 6.55
N VAL A 171 6.19 -13.20 7.70
CA VAL A 171 6.54 -11.77 7.77
C VAL A 171 7.77 -11.46 6.93
N VAL A 172 8.83 -12.28 7.03
CA VAL A 172 10.05 -12.11 6.23
C VAL A 172 9.77 -12.29 4.74
N GLY A 173 8.94 -13.25 4.35
CA GLY A 173 8.54 -13.43 2.95
C GLY A 173 7.71 -12.26 2.40
N MET A 174 6.91 -11.61 3.25
CA MET A 174 6.04 -10.50 2.86
C MET A 174 6.71 -9.13 2.88
N ILE A 175 7.83 -8.95 3.60
CA ILE A 175 8.43 -7.63 3.79
C ILE A 175 8.90 -7.02 2.46
N ALA A 176 9.52 -7.82 1.59
CA ALA A 176 10.10 -7.37 0.34
C ALA A 176 9.08 -6.78 -0.65
N PRO A 177 7.95 -7.47 -0.99
CA PRO A 177 6.93 -6.89 -1.84
C PRO A 177 6.27 -5.66 -1.22
N VAL A 178 6.04 -5.64 0.10
CA VAL A 178 5.45 -4.47 0.79
C VAL A 178 6.37 -3.25 0.67
N VAL A 179 7.67 -3.39 0.98
CA VAL A 179 8.65 -2.30 0.86
C VAL A 179 8.67 -1.74 -0.56
N ARG A 180 8.66 -2.61 -1.58
CA ARG A 180 8.67 -2.21 -2.99
C ARG A 180 7.40 -1.44 -3.39
N THR A 181 6.23 -1.88 -2.93
CA THR A 181 4.96 -1.18 -3.19
C THR A 181 4.91 0.17 -2.48
N VAL A 182 5.38 0.24 -1.23
CA VAL A 182 5.41 1.50 -0.48
C VAL A 182 6.37 2.49 -1.11
N ARG A 183 7.54 2.03 -1.57
CA ARG A 183 8.52 2.85 -2.29
C ARG A 183 7.91 3.54 -3.51
N SER A 184 7.14 2.83 -4.34
CA SER A 184 6.52 3.45 -5.53
C SER A 184 5.50 4.53 -5.15
N GLN A 185 4.74 4.34 -4.07
CA GLN A 185 3.80 5.34 -3.57
C GLN A 185 4.53 6.57 -2.98
N VAL A 186 5.57 6.36 -2.18
CA VAL A 186 6.33 7.44 -1.55
C VAL A 186 7.08 8.27 -2.59
N LEU A 187 7.64 7.64 -3.63
CA LEU A 187 8.25 8.36 -4.75
C LEU A 187 7.24 9.23 -5.49
N SER A 188 6.04 8.71 -5.78
CA SER A 188 4.98 9.51 -6.41
C SER A 188 4.55 10.70 -5.53
N ILE A 189 4.43 10.50 -4.21
CA ILE A 189 4.06 11.57 -3.28
C ILE A 189 5.15 12.66 -3.21
N LYS A 190 6.43 12.28 -3.31
CA LYS A 190 7.56 13.22 -3.25
C LYS A 190 7.59 14.23 -4.41
N GLU A 191 6.95 13.91 -5.53
CA GLU A 191 6.89 14.74 -6.73
C GLU A 191 5.70 15.72 -6.75
N LEU A 192 4.81 15.67 -5.76
CA LEU A 192 3.62 16.52 -5.72
C LEU A 192 3.95 17.98 -5.34
N ASP A 193 3.28 18.93 -5.99
CA ASP A 193 3.54 20.37 -5.88
C ASP A 193 3.47 20.90 -4.45
N TYR A 194 2.59 20.36 -3.60
CA TYR A 194 2.49 20.76 -2.21
C TYR A 194 3.75 20.39 -1.40
N VAL A 195 4.43 19.29 -1.76
CA VAL A 195 5.70 18.90 -1.15
C VAL A 195 6.81 19.85 -1.59
N THR A 196 6.83 20.24 -2.86
CA THR A 196 7.78 21.21 -3.42
C THR A 196 7.59 22.60 -2.80
N ALA A 197 6.34 23.07 -2.67
CA ALA A 197 6.01 24.33 -2.02
C ALA A 197 6.41 24.33 -0.54
N ALA A 198 6.14 23.24 0.20
CA ALA A 198 6.58 23.10 1.58
C ALA A 198 8.11 23.20 1.72
N ARG A 199 8.86 22.54 0.83
CA ARG A 199 10.33 22.64 0.80
C ARG A 199 10.82 24.06 0.49
N ALA A 200 10.13 24.78 -0.40
CA ALA A 200 10.48 26.17 -0.73
C ALA A 200 10.30 27.13 0.46
N VAL A 201 9.36 26.83 1.38
CA VAL A 201 9.15 27.58 2.63
C VAL A 201 10.15 27.17 3.73
N GLY A 202 11.10 26.29 3.43
CA GLY A 202 12.13 25.86 4.36
C GLY A 202 11.73 24.68 5.23
N ALA A 203 10.66 23.94 4.89
CA ALA A 203 10.44 22.62 5.46
C ALA A 203 11.57 21.70 4.97
N SER A 204 12.68 21.69 5.71
CA SER A 204 13.87 20.96 5.32
C SER A 204 13.53 19.46 5.33
N PRO A 205 13.70 18.76 4.19
CA PRO A 205 13.55 17.32 4.11
C PRO A 205 14.81 16.70 4.72
N VAL A 206 14.93 16.76 6.06
CA VAL A 206 16.09 16.34 6.87
C VAL A 206 17.40 16.71 6.16
N ALA A 207 17.69 18.01 6.17
CA ALA A 207 18.78 18.61 5.42
C ALA A 207 20.13 17.93 5.71
N HIS A 208 20.85 17.75 4.61
CA HIS A 208 22.25 17.38 4.48
C HIS A 208 22.52 15.88 4.25
N HIS A 209 23.42 15.62 3.29
CA HIS A 209 24.15 14.37 3.12
C HIS A 209 23.62 13.39 2.06
N PHE A 210 23.75 13.77 0.78
CA PHE A 210 24.66 13.04 -0.13
C PHE A 210 24.90 13.87 -1.41
N PRO A 211 25.81 14.86 -1.39
CA PRO A 211 26.43 15.31 -2.64
C PRO A 211 27.46 14.24 -3.02
N ALA A 212 27.04 13.25 -3.81
CA ALA A 212 27.95 12.40 -4.58
C ALA A 212 27.24 11.85 -5.81
N HIS A 213 26.71 12.76 -6.64
CA HIS A 213 26.38 12.43 -8.02
C HIS A 213 27.70 12.30 -8.83
N ARG A 214 28.50 11.27 -8.53
CA ARG A 214 29.64 10.72 -9.31
C ARG A 214 30.32 9.66 -8.42
N THR A 215 30.51 8.45 -8.97
CA THR A 215 31.07 7.19 -8.41
C THR A 215 30.01 6.18 -7.95
N GLU A 216 30.04 4.96 -8.52
CA GLU A 216 29.36 3.73 -8.08
C GLU A 216 28.12 3.23 -8.86
N LEU A 217 27.98 3.59 -10.14
CA LEU A 217 27.37 2.66 -11.12
C LEU A 217 28.35 1.51 -11.50
N PHE A 218 29.54 1.45 -10.90
CA PHE A 218 30.68 0.60 -11.29
C PHE A 218 31.21 -0.35 -10.19
N ARG A 219 30.50 -0.56 -9.06
CA ARG A 219 30.98 -1.41 -7.95
C ARG A 219 30.58 -2.89 -8.01
N TYR A 220 30.04 -3.36 -9.13
CA TYR A 220 29.55 -4.73 -9.29
C TYR A 220 30.59 -5.76 -9.77
N LEU A 221 31.88 -5.43 -9.86
CA LEU A 221 32.92 -6.45 -10.07
C LEU A 221 34.00 -6.42 -8.97
N PRO A 222 34.52 -7.59 -8.56
CA PRO A 222 35.15 -7.82 -7.26
C PRO A 222 36.64 -7.44 -7.22
N TYR A 223 37.20 -7.54 -6.00
CA TYR A 223 38.61 -7.51 -5.59
C TYR A 223 39.15 -6.22 -4.96
N SER A 224 39.45 -6.39 -3.66
CA SER A 224 40.63 -5.90 -2.94
C SER A 224 41.10 -4.47 -3.12
N GLY A 225 41.15 -3.76 -2.00
CA GLY A 225 42.20 -2.76 -1.78
C GLY A 225 41.75 -1.30 -1.90
N TYR A 226 40.80 -0.87 -1.07
CA TYR A 226 40.68 0.56 -0.73
C TYR A 226 40.62 0.72 0.78
N LEU A 227 41.70 0.27 1.42
CA LEU A 227 42.13 0.62 2.78
C LEU A 227 42.98 1.91 2.79
N LEU A 228 42.96 2.68 1.71
CA LEU A 228 43.71 3.93 1.54
C LEU A 228 42.73 5.04 1.20
N PHE A 229 42.89 6.19 1.87
CA PHE A 229 42.04 7.39 1.89
C PHE A 229 40.98 7.35 3.01
N GLY A 230 41.26 7.80 4.23
CA GLY A 230 42.17 8.88 4.62
C GLY A 230 41.39 10.19 4.65
N VAL A 231 41.03 10.58 5.87
CA VAL A 231 40.30 11.79 6.27
C VAL A 231 40.91 13.06 5.67
N ARG A 232 40.08 13.94 5.11
CA ARG A 232 40.31 15.40 5.21
C ARG A 232 39.01 16.18 5.09
N HIS A 233 38.47 16.58 6.24
CA HIS A 233 37.52 17.68 6.33
C HIS A 233 38.26 19.00 6.08
N HIS A 234 37.74 19.85 5.18
CA HIS A 234 38.15 21.25 5.11
C HIS A 234 36.94 22.18 5.12
N HIS A 235 37.06 23.23 5.92
CA HIS A 235 36.04 24.15 6.39
C HIS A 235 35.86 25.36 5.46
N ARG A 236 34.64 25.92 5.53
CA ARG A 236 34.25 27.35 5.37
C ARG A 236 34.28 27.98 3.96
N GLY A 237 33.10 28.53 3.61
CA GLY A 237 32.91 29.63 2.67
C GLY A 237 31.48 30.16 2.84
N LEU A 238 31.35 31.27 3.57
CA LEU A 238 30.12 32.02 3.79
C LEU A 238 29.60 32.57 2.45
N VAL A 239 28.33 32.33 2.12
CA VAL A 239 27.64 33.06 1.04
C VAL A 239 26.73 34.08 1.70
N GLU A 240 27.13 35.35 1.55
CA GLU A 240 26.37 36.53 1.97
C GLU A 240 25.08 36.65 1.15
N LEU A 241 23.98 36.99 1.83
CA LEU A 241 22.71 37.36 1.21
C LEU A 241 22.72 38.84 0.85
N PRO A 242 22.41 39.25 -0.39
CA PRO A 242 22.12 40.64 -0.67
C PRO A 242 20.66 40.96 -0.28
N ARG A 243 20.49 41.74 0.79
CA ARG A 243 19.31 42.59 0.98
C ARG A 243 19.37 43.73 -0.04
N SER A 244 18.50 43.72 -1.04
CA SER A 244 18.20 44.92 -1.83
C SER A 244 16.77 44.84 -2.35
N GLY A 245 15.89 45.60 -1.70
CA GLY A 245 14.54 45.85 -2.18
C GLY A 245 14.56 46.68 -3.45
N ARG A 246 13.86 46.20 -4.48
CA ARG A 246 13.19 47.00 -5.51
C ARG A 246 12.39 46.06 -6.41
N THR A 247 11.08 46.04 -6.21
CA THR A 247 10.12 45.62 -7.23
C THR A 247 10.06 46.70 -8.30
N PRO A 248 10.33 46.43 -9.60
CA PRO A 248 9.97 47.37 -10.63
C PRO A 248 8.46 47.30 -10.85
N ARG A 249 7.83 48.46 -10.69
CA ARG A 249 6.47 48.75 -11.15
C ARG A 249 6.38 48.50 -12.65
N CYS A 250 5.33 47.78 -13.04
CA CYS A 250 4.74 47.92 -14.36
C CYS A 250 4.44 49.41 -14.59
N THR A 251 5.16 50.03 -15.52
CA THR A 251 4.81 51.36 -16.03
C THR A 251 4.66 51.22 -17.53
N GLN A 252 3.53 51.73 -18.02
CA GLN A 252 3.07 51.75 -19.39
C GLN A 252 4.12 52.26 -20.40
N LEU A 253 4.13 51.67 -21.60
CA LEU A 253 3.97 52.41 -22.87
C LEU A 253 3.91 51.43 -24.07
N GLY A 254 2.83 51.52 -24.88
CA GLY A 254 2.73 51.06 -26.28
C GLY A 254 2.68 49.53 -26.51
N CYS A 255 1.75 48.93 -27.25
CA CYS A 255 0.96 49.42 -28.37
C CYS A 255 -0.39 48.66 -28.44
N ASN A 256 -1.44 49.43 -28.69
CA ASN A 256 -2.72 48.99 -29.23
C ASN A 256 -2.79 49.60 -30.64
N VAL A 257 -3.18 48.81 -31.66
CA VAL A 257 -3.49 49.11 -33.10
C VAL A 257 -3.27 47.75 -33.79
N ASP A 258 -4.20 47.06 -34.44
CA ASP A 258 -5.37 47.51 -35.21
C ASP A 258 -6.42 46.38 -35.32
N GLN A 259 -7.70 46.74 -35.40
CA GLN A 259 -8.82 45.86 -35.78
C GLN A 259 -9.22 46.11 -37.25
N GLY A 260 -9.55 45.03 -37.96
CA GLY A 260 -10.18 45.04 -39.30
C GLY A 260 -9.34 44.22 -40.29
N GLY A 261 -9.85 43.26 -41.06
CA GLY A 261 -11.20 42.85 -41.41
C GLY A 261 -11.14 42.26 -42.82
N SER A 262 -11.75 41.08 -43.03
CA SER A 262 -12.15 40.50 -44.33
C SER A 262 -11.09 39.81 -45.21
N ARG A 263 -11.12 38.46 -45.27
CA ARG A 263 -11.73 37.72 -46.40
C ARG A 263 -11.57 36.19 -46.25
N ALA A 264 -12.65 35.52 -46.62
CA ALA A 264 -12.86 34.10 -46.71
C ALA A 264 -11.89 33.35 -47.64
N HIS A 265 -11.55 32.09 -47.31
CA HIS A 265 -11.86 30.92 -48.15
C HIS A 265 -11.49 29.55 -47.52
N LYS A 266 -12.53 28.72 -47.32
CA LYS A 266 -12.68 27.25 -47.48
C LYS A 266 -11.79 26.21 -46.72
N ASN A 267 -12.51 25.36 -45.96
CA ASN A 267 -12.51 23.86 -45.87
C ASN A 267 -11.14 23.14 -45.85
N SER A 268 -10.85 22.19 -44.95
CA SER A 268 -11.56 20.92 -44.67
C SER A 268 -10.89 20.29 -43.43
N ALA A 269 -11.60 19.95 -42.35
CA ALA A 269 -12.14 18.61 -42.06
C ALA A 269 -11.18 17.62 -41.37
N VAL A 270 -11.73 16.98 -40.33
CA VAL A 270 -11.44 15.64 -39.79
C VAL A 270 -10.31 15.50 -38.75
N GLY A 271 -10.74 15.38 -37.49
CA GLY A 271 -9.95 14.80 -36.41
C GLY A 271 -9.72 13.30 -36.56
N ARG A 272 -8.67 12.79 -35.92
CA ARG A 272 -8.47 11.35 -35.77
C ARG A 272 -7.72 11.02 -34.47
N TYR A 273 -8.45 10.37 -33.57
CA TYR A 273 -7.93 9.42 -32.58
C TYR A 273 -7.24 8.26 -33.31
N ILE A 274 -6.09 7.77 -32.81
CA ILE A 274 -5.55 6.44 -33.18
C ILE A 274 -4.96 5.75 -31.93
N PRO A 275 -5.13 4.41 -31.79
CA PRO A 275 -5.12 3.66 -30.53
C PRO A 275 -3.95 2.65 -30.39
N TRP A 276 -3.99 1.89 -29.29
CA TRP A 276 -3.10 0.80 -28.88
C TRP A 276 -2.99 -0.36 -29.91
N PRO A 277 -1.86 -1.10 -29.95
CA PRO A 277 -1.65 -2.21 -30.87
C PRO A 277 -2.05 -3.57 -30.25
N GLY A 278 -2.78 -4.37 -31.03
CA GLY A 278 -3.08 -5.77 -30.77
C GLY A 278 -2.75 -6.64 -31.99
N TYR A 279 -2.04 -7.73 -31.70
CA TYR A 279 -1.92 -9.03 -32.38
C TYR A 279 -2.40 -9.18 -33.84
N LEU A 280 -1.48 -9.65 -34.69
CA LEU A 280 -1.79 -10.31 -35.96
C LEU A 280 -1.11 -11.69 -36.04
N HIS A 281 -1.96 -12.70 -36.19
CA HIS A 281 -1.67 -14.01 -36.74
C HIS A 281 -1.11 -13.89 -38.17
N SER A 282 -0.14 -14.73 -38.53
CA SER A 282 0.20 -15.02 -39.92
C SER A 282 0.12 -16.52 -40.18
N SER A 283 -0.86 -16.93 -40.98
CA SER A 283 -0.99 -18.24 -41.62
C SER A 283 -0.69 -18.09 -43.11
N THR A 284 0.20 -18.93 -43.65
CA THR A 284 0.38 -19.40 -45.05
C THR A 284 1.88 -19.70 -45.22
N GLY A 285 2.38 -20.82 -45.77
CA GLY A 285 1.81 -22.00 -46.41
C GLY A 285 2.98 -22.93 -46.83
N VAL A 286 2.60 -24.07 -47.44
CA VAL A 286 3.38 -25.29 -47.78
C VAL A 286 3.36 -26.35 -46.69
#